data_AF-A9CZ00-F1
#
_entry.id   AF-A9CZ00-F1
#
_cell.length_a   1.000
_cell.length_b   1.000
_cell.length_c   1.000
_cell.angle_alpha   90.00
_cell.angle_beta   90.00
_cell.angle_gamma   90.00
#
_symmetry.space_group_name_H-M   'P 1'
#
loop_
_entity.id
_entity.type
_entity.pdbx_description
1 polymer ?
#
loop_
_entity_poly.entity_id
_entity_poly.type
_entity_poly.pdbx_seq_one_letter_code
_entity_poly.pdbx_strand_id
1 'polypeptide(L)'
;MKSRASSCLCLFIGLLVTLLVNTLLLHHSYKEFEDDYQHKADLLFNSTHDMLLQHKIILNALRSLFNASDIVTKEEFNIFSEELLKIKSAVAFTLDNDHRVKYISDPNFQSEILAGKVRVGTHGKLEYLMDGFSSLIVNIDEPNMPLLVYAISHQRVQQRLE
;
A
#
# COMPACT_ATOMS: atom_id res chain seq x y z
N MET A 1 47.16 49.96 -31.02
CA MET A 1 46.56 49.38 -29.80
C MET A 1 45.03 49.23 -29.81
N LYS A 2 44.29 49.47 -30.92
CA LYS A 2 42.81 49.37 -30.95
C LYS A 2 42.22 47.97 -31.22
N SER A 3 42.98 47.06 -31.85
CA SER A 3 42.47 45.72 -32.25
C SER A 3 42.31 44.73 -31.09
N ARG A 4 43.22 44.71 -30.10
CA ARG A 4 43.18 43.77 -28.97
C ARG A 4 41.98 43.99 -28.03
N ALA A 5 41.55 45.23 -27.86
CA ALA A 5 40.41 45.57 -27.01
C ALA A 5 39.07 45.11 -27.62
N SER A 6 38.93 45.20 -28.95
CA SER A 6 37.74 44.75 -29.66
C SER A 6 37.60 43.23 -29.66
N SER A 7 38.69 42.49 -29.87
CA SER A 7 38.67 41.02 -29.78
C SER A 7 38.38 40.52 -28.37
N CYS A 8 38.88 41.19 -27.33
CA CYS A 8 38.60 40.86 -25.94
C CYS A 8 37.12 41.09 -25.59
N LEU A 9 36.52 42.19 -26.06
CA LEU A 9 35.09 42.47 -25.93
C LEU A 9 34.21 41.40 -26.59
N CYS A 10 34.57 40.95 -27.80
CA CYS A 10 33.84 39.87 -28.47
C CYS A 10 33.90 38.54 -27.70
N LEU A 11 35.03 38.21 -27.07
CA LEU A 11 35.16 37.03 -26.23
C LEU A 11 34.30 37.13 -24.97
N PHE A 12 34.27 38.30 -24.31
CA PHE A 12 33.41 38.52 -23.15
C PHE A 12 31.93 38.43 -23.51
N ILE A 13 31.51 39.03 -24.62
CA ILE A 13 30.12 38.96 -25.10
C ILE A 13 29.75 37.52 -25.44
N GLY A 14 30.62 36.79 -26.15
CA GLY A 14 30.39 35.38 -26.46
C GLY A 14 30.22 34.53 -25.20
N LEU A 15 31.11 34.71 -24.22
CA LEU A 15 31.04 33.99 -22.94
C LEU A 15 29.76 34.32 -22.17
N LEU A 16 29.36 35.60 -22.13
CA LEU A 16 28.12 36.04 -21.49
C LEU A 16 26.89 35.42 -22.14
N VAL A 17 26.84 35.39 -23.49
CA VAL A 17 25.74 34.76 -24.23
C VAL A 17 25.71 33.25 -23.99
N THR A 18 26.85 32.56 -24.02
CA THR A 18 26.92 31.12 -23.73
C THR A 18 26.48 30.81 -22.30
N LEU A 19 26.90 31.63 -21.33
CA LEU A 19 26.50 31.47 -19.93
C LEU A 19 24.99 31.64 -19.78
N LEU A 20 24.41 32.66 -20.43
CA LEU A 20 22.98 32.95 -20.38
C LEU A 20 22.15 31.81 -20.99
N VAL A 21 22.56 31.31 -22.17
CA VAL A 21 21.92 30.16 -22.83
C VAL A 21 22.02 28.90 -21.96
N ASN A 22 23.19 28.61 -21.38
CA ASN A 22 23.36 27.46 -20.50
C ASN A 22 22.51 27.57 -19.23
N THR A 23 22.40 28.76 -18.61
CA THR A 23 21.54 28.95 -17.45
C THR A 23 20.06 28.77 -17.79
N LEU A 24 19.63 29.20 -18.98
CA LEU A 24 18.26 29.05 -19.44
C LEU A 24 17.91 27.57 -19.69
N LEU A 25 18.82 26.84 -20.34
CA LEU A 25 18.70 25.39 -20.57
C LEU A 25 18.70 24.61 -19.25
N LEU A 26 19.59 24.93 -18.32
CA LEU A 26 19.65 24.31 -17.00
C LEU A 26 18.36 24.55 -16.22
N HIS A 27 17.83 25.77 -16.25
CA HIS A 27 16.58 26.08 -15.56
C HIS A 27 15.39 25.34 -16.18
N HIS A 28 15.32 25.28 -17.52
CA HIS A 28 14.28 24.52 -18.21
C HIS A 28 14.35 23.03 -17.90
N SER A 29 15.55 22.44 -17.97
CA SER A 29 15.78 21.03 -17.66
C SER A 29 15.48 20.71 -16.20
N TYR A 30 15.89 21.58 -15.25
CA TYR A 30 15.57 21.39 -13.84
C TYR A 30 14.06 21.39 -13.59
N LYS A 31 13.34 22.31 -14.24
CA LYS A 31 11.88 22.38 -14.13
C LYS A 31 11.21 21.13 -14.72
N GLU A 32 11.65 20.66 -15.88
CA GLU A 32 11.14 19.45 -16.51
C GLU A 32 11.39 18.22 -15.62
N PHE A 33 12.57 18.11 -15.00
CA PHE A 33 12.84 17.07 -14.02
C PHE A 33 11.93 17.17 -12.79
N GLU A 34 11.74 18.37 -12.23
CA GLU A 34 10.88 18.58 -11.07
C GLU A 34 9.41 18.20 -11.37
N ASP A 35 8.90 18.59 -12.54
CA ASP A 35 7.54 18.24 -12.99
C ASP A 35 7.40 16.72 -13.17
N ASP A 36 8.40 16.05 -13.77
CA ASP A 36 8.42 14.58 -13.93
C ASP A 36 8.47 13.85 -12.58
N TYR A 37 9.27 14.36 -11.64
CA TYR A 37 9.36 13.80 -10.28
C TYR A 37 8.05 13.99 -9.52
N GLN A 38 7.44 15.17 -9.60
CA GLN A 38 6.14 15.44 -8.98
C GLN A 38 5.06 14.55 -9.58
N HIS A 39 5.02 14.41 -10.91
CA HIS A 39 4.04 13.55 -11.58
C HIS A 39 4.18 12.09 -11.15
N LYS A 40 5.41 11.56 -11.08
CA LYS A 40 5.66 10.20 -10.59
C LYS A 40 5.26 10.04 -9.12
N ALA A 41 5.56 11.03 -8.29
CA ALA A 41 5.17 11.04 -6.89
C ALA A 41 3.64 11.02 -6.73
N ASP A 42 2.92 11.83 -7.51
CA ASP A 42 1.46 11.89 -7.50
C ASP A 42 0.84 10.57 -7.98
N LEU A 43 1.37 9.97 -9.03
CA LEU A 43 0.91 8.65 -9.50
C LEU A 43 1.08 7.57 -8.43
N LEU A 44 2.24 7.53 -7.77
CA LEU A 44 2.50 6.59 -6.68
C LEU A 44 1.59 6.84 -5.48
N PHE A 45 1.38 8.11 -5.12
CA PHE A 45 0.50 8.48 -4.01
C PHE A 45 -0.95 8.08 -4.30
N ASN A 46 -1.46 8.43 -5.48
CA ASN A 46 -2.82 8.09 -5.91
C ASN A 46 -3.01 6.56 -5.97
N SER A 47 -2.05 5.83 -6.54
CA SER A 47 -2.08 4.37 -6.58
C SER A 47 -2.11 3.75 -5.18
N THR A 48 -1.27 4.25 -4.27
CA THR A 48 -1.25 3.79 -2.87
C THR A 48 -2.55 4.11 -2.15
N HIS A 49 -3.10 5.30 -2.37
CA HIS A 49 -4.37 5.74 -1.80
C HIS A 49 -5.53 4.85 -2.26
N ASP A 50 -5.62 4.59 -3.56
CA ASP A 50 -6.63 3.71 -4.15
C ASP A 50 -6.51 2.28 -3.61
N MET A 51 -5.28 1.78 -3.44
CA MET A 51 -5.05 0.46 -2.86
C MET A 51 -5.55 0.38 -1.41
N LEU A 52 -5.25 1.39 -0.59
CA LEU A 52 -5.74 1.46 0.79
C LEU A 52 -7.26 1.55 0.85
N LEU A 53 -7.88 2.34 -0.04
CA LEU A 53 -9.33 2.41 -0.17
C LEU A 53 -9.93 1.04 -0.52
N GLN A 54 -9.33 0.30 -1.44
CA GLN A 54 -9.78 -1.05 -1.80
C GLN A 54 -9.71 -2.01 -0.63
N HIS A 55 -8.60 -2.05 0.12
CA HIS A 55 -8.48 -2.87 1.32
C HIS A 55 -9.54 -2.50 2.37
N LYS A 56 -9.83 -1.21 2.54
CA LYS A 56 -10.89 -0.73 3.43
C LYS A 56 -12.28 -1.17 2.98
N ILE A 57 -12.57 -1.14 1.67
CA ILE A 57 -13.84 -1.61 1.11
C ILE A 57 -14.00 -3.11 1.36
N ILE A 58 -12.97 -3.91 1.09
CA ILE A 58 -12.99 -5.36 1.31
C ILE A 58 -13.22 -5.69 2.79
N LEU A 59 -12.49 -5.03 3.69
CA LEU A 59 -12.66 -5.22 5.14
C LEU A 59 -14.09 -4.90 5.60
N ASN A 60 -14.66 -3.80 5.09
CA ASN A 60 -16.03 -3.43 5.42
C ASN A 60 -17.03 -4.44 4.86
N ALA A 61 -16.84 -4.95 3.64
CA ALA A 61 -17.68 -6.00 3.07
C ALA A 61 -17.63 -7.28 3.90
N LEU A 62 -16.44 -7.70 4.35
CA LEU A 62 -16.27 -8.85 5.25
C LEU A 62 -17.01 -8.63 6.57
N ARG A 63 -16.93 -7.45 7.17
CA ARG A 63 -17.69 -7.13 8.39
C ARG A 63 -19.19 -7.13 8.14
N SER A 64 -19.64 -6.60 7.00
CA SER A 64 -21.04 -6.60 6.62
C SER A 64 -21.62 -8.01 6.46
N LEU A 65 -20.82 -9.00 6.02
CA LEU A 65 -21.26 -10.40 5.99
C LEU A 65 -21.69 -10.89 7.38
N PHE A 66 -20.87 -10.65 8.41
CA PHE A 66 -21.17 -11.04 9.78
C PHE A 66 -22.27 -10.21 10.43
N ASN A 67 -22.44 -8.94 10.01
CA ASN A 67 -23.52 -8.11 10.54
C ASN A 67 -24.89 -8.40 9.91
N ALA A 68 -24.92 -8.99 8.69
CA ALA A 68 -26.14 -9.21 7.94
C ALA A 68 -26.73 -10.62 8.12
N SER A 69 -25.92 -11.58 8.55
CA SER A 69 -26.35 -12.96 8.83
C SER A 69 -26.33 -13.24 10.32
N ASP A 70 -27.37 -13.89 10.84
CA ASP A 70 -27.44 -14.29 12.26
C ASP A 70 -26.37 -15.34 12.61
N ILE A 71 -25.97 -16.16 11.63
CA ILE A 71 -24.91 -17.16 11.74
C ILE A 71 -24.19 -17.20 10.39
N VAL A 72 -22.88 -16.97 10.38
CA VAL A 72 -22.05 -17.18 9.18
C VAL A 72 -21.43 -18.58 9.23
N THR A 73 -21.76 -19.41 8.24
CA THR A 73 -21.13 -20.72 8.07
C THR A 73 -19.72 -20.60 7.48
N LYS A 74 -18.90 -21.64 7.68
CA LYS A 74 -17.56 -21.69 7.09
C LYS A 74 -17.64 -21.63 5.56
N GLU A 75 -18.62 -22.29 4.97
CA GLU A 75 -18.85 -22.35 3.53
C GLU A 75 -19.19 -20.97 2.97
N GLU A 76 -20.10 -20.23 3.60
CA GLU A 76 -20.46 -18.87 3.18
C GLU A 76 -19.28 -17.90 3.31
N PHE A 77 -18.55 -17.99 4.43
CA PHE A 77 -17.35 -17.19 4.60
C PHE A 77 -16.31 -17.50 3.53
N ASN A 78 -16.07 -18.77 3.23
CA ASN A 78 -15.10 -19.19 2.22
C ASN A 78 -15.50 -18.71 0.82
N ILE A 79 -16.76 -18.90 0.41
CA ILE A 79 -17.24 -18.45 -0.90
C ILE A 79 -17.12 -16.93 -1.04
N PHE A 80 -17.62 -16.20 -0.05
CA PHE A 80 -17.62 -14.74 -0.08
C PHE A 80 -16.20 -14.16 -0.05
N SER A 81 -15.34 -14.71 0.81
CA SER A 81 -13.96 -14.27 0.92
C SER A 81 -13.11 -14.69 -0.28
N GLU A 82 -13.35 -15.86 -0.89
CA GLU A 82 -12.68 -16.27 -2.13
C GLU A 82 -13.00 -15.30 -3.26
N GLU A 83 -14.27 -14.91 -3.44
CA GLU A 83 -14.65 -13.95 -4.49
C GLU A 83 -14.05 -12.56 -4.26
N LEU A 84 -14.04 -12.07 -3.01
CA LEU A 84 -13.48 -10.75 -2.68
C LEU A 84 -11.95 -10.72 -2.71
N LEU A 85 -11.29 -11.81 -2.32
CA LEU A 85 -9.84 -11.88 -2.16
C LEU A 85 -9.13 -12.49 -3.37
N LYS A 86 -9.85 -13.14 -4.30
CA LYS A 86 -9.30 -13.61 -5.59
C LYS A 86 -8.50 -12.53 -6.31
N ILE A 87 -8.87 -11.28 -6.11
CA ILE A 87 -8.32 -10.12 -6.79
C ILE A 87 -7.09 -9.55 -6.06
N LYS A 88 -6.74 -9.99 -4.84
CA LYS A 88 -5.76 -9.25 -4.00
C LYS A 88 -4.86 -10.11 -3.09
N SER A 89 -3.72 -9.50 -2.79
CA SER A 89 -2.62 -9.90 -1.91
C SER A 89 -2.99 -10.05 -0.43
N ALA A 90 -4.23 -10.38 -0.10
CA ALA A 90 -4.74 -10.36 1.27
C ALA A 90 -5.45 -11.66 1.62
N VAL A 91 -5.44 -11.98 2.92
CA VAL A 91 -6.10 -13.14 3.50
C VAL A 91 -6.92 -12.70 4.71
N ALA A 92 -8.08 -13.30 4.91
CA ALA A 92 -8.96 -13.03 6.04
C ALA A 92 -9.22 -14.32 6.83
N PHE A 93 -9.26 -14.21 8.14
CA PHE A 93 -9.56 -15.34 9.01
C PHE A 93 -10.20 -14.88 10.32
N THR A 94 -10.96 -15.75 10.95
CA THR A 94 -11.64 -15.44 12.22
C THR A 94 -10.95 -16.12 13.40
N LEU A 95 -10.98 -15.45 14.56
CA LEU A 95 -10.47 -15.97 15.82
C LEU A 95 -11.60 -16.06 16.86
N ASP A 96 -11.56 -17.09 17.69
CA ASP A 96 -12.40 -17.20 18.88
C ASP A 96 -11.86 -16.38 20.07
N ASN A 97 -12.58 -16.42 21.19
CA ASN A 97 -12.20 -15.76 22.44
C ASN A 97 -10.85 -16.26 22.99
N ASP A 98 -10.43 -17.48 22.61
CA ASP A 98 -9.15 -18.07 22.97
C ASP A 98 -8.06 -17.79 21.90
N HIS A 99 -8.34 -16.91 20.93
CA HIS A 99 -7.49 -16.56 19.80
C HIS A 99 -7.14 -17.73 18.88
N ARG A 100 -7.98 -18.76 18.83
CA ARG A 100 -7.84 -19.89 17.92
C ARG A 100 -8.57 -19.60 16.62
N VAL A 101 -7.90 -19.96 15.53
CA VAL A 101 -8.43 -19.78 14.18
C VAL A 101 -9.64 -20.69 13.96
N LYS A 102 -10.75 -20.13 13.48
CA LYS A 102 -11.96 -20.88 13.13
C LYS A 102 -12.12 -20.99 11.62
N TYR A 103 -12.25 -19.86 10.94
CA TYR A 103 -12.41 -19.80 9.50
C TYR A 103 -11.20 -19.15 8.85
N ILE A 104 -10.87 -19.61 7.65
CA ILE A 104 -9.73 -19.13 6.86
C ILE A 104 -10.21 -18.99 5.43
N SER A 105 -10.04 -17.80 4.85
CA SER A 105 -10.50 -17.50 3.49
C SER A 105 -9.75 -18.28 2.42
N ASP A 106 -8.44 -18.46 2.63
CA ASP A 106 -7.57 -19.16 1.68
C ASP A 106 -6.73 -20.22 2.44
N PRO A 107 -7.02 -21.52 2.24
CA PRO A 107 -6.31 -22.62 2.87
C PRO A 107 -4.80 -22.63 2.57
N ASN A 108 -4.35 -22.02 1.47
CA ASN A 108 -2.94 -22.00 1.11
C ASN A 108 -2.08 -21.26 2.15
N PHE A 109 -2.67 -20.30 2.87
CA PHE A 109 -1.99 -19.52 3.91
C PHE A 109 -2.20 -20.09 5.31
N GLN A 110 -2.81 -21.28 5.44
CA GLN A 110 -3.12 -21.86 6.74
C GLN A 110 -1.87 -22.06 7.61
N SER A 111 -0.74 -22.43 6.99
CA SER A 111 0.52 -22.67 7.71
C SER A 111 1.05 -21.38 8.33
N GLU A 112 1.05 -20.29 7.56
CA GLU A 112 1.50 -18.96 7.96
C GLU A 112 0.57 -18.35 9.01
N ILE A 113 -0.75 -18.53 8.83
CA ILE A 113 -1.75 -18.09 9.79
C ILE A 113 -1.53 -18.83 11.11
N LEU A 114 -1.45 -20.16 11.12
CA LEU A 114 -1.28 -20.92 12.37
C LEU A 114 0.07 -20.67 13.05
N ALA A 115 1.11 -20.26 12.31
CA ALA A 115 2.38 -19.84 12.87
C ALA A 115 2.32 -18.45 13.52
N GLY A 116 1.33 -17.63 13.16
CA GLY A 116 1.12 -16.29 13.67
C GLY A 116 0.68 -16.27 15.14
N LYS A 117 0.83 -15.09 15.78
CA LYS A 117 0.52 -14.91 17.20
C LYS A 117 -0.21 -13.61 17.45
N VAL A 118 -1.23 -13.66 18.30
CA VAL A 118 -1.86 -12.45 18.84
C VAL A 118 -0.94 -11.81 19.86
N ARG A 119 -0.68 -10.52 19.70
CA ARG A 119 0.06 -9.70 20.65
C ARG A 119 -0.76 -8.46 21.00
N VAL A 120 -0.63 -7.99 22.22
CA VAL A 120 -1.11 -6.64 22.58
C VAL A 120 -0.07 -5.63 22.11
N GLY A 121 -0.46 -4.76 21.18
CA GLY A 121 0.38 -3.68 20.65
C GLY A 121 0.59 -2.55 21.65
N THR A 122 1.34 -1.53 21.23
CA THR A 122 1.79 -0.38 22.04
C THR A 122 0.67 0.51 22.61
N HIS A 123 -0.59 0.28 22.22
CA HIS A 123 -1.76 1.04 22.68
C HIS A 123 -2.88 0.17 23.26
N GLY A 124 -2.57 -1.05 23.70
CA GLY A 124 -3.58 -1.97 24.24
C GLY A 124 -4.51 -2.57 23.19
N LYS A 125 -4.25 -2.32 21.90
CA LYS A 125 -4.97 -2.93 20.77
C LYS A 125 -4.39 -4.31 20.45
N LEU A 126 -5.24 -5.26 20.11
CA LEU A 126 -4.82 -6.58 19.65
C LEU A 126 -4.26 -6.47 18.22
N GLU A 127 -3.08 -7.03 18.02
CA GLU A 127 -2.39 -7.13 16.73
C GLU A 127 -2.10 -8.59 16.44
N TYR A 128 -2.18 -8.99 15.17
CA TYR A 128 -1.84 -10.36 14.76
C TYR A 128 -0.48 -10.37 14.08
N LEU A 129 0.56 -10.90 14.72
CA LEU A 129 1.88 -10.96 14.12
C LEU A 129 1.99 -12.16 13.20
N MET A 130 2.24 -11.90 11.92
CA MET A 130 2.45 -12.90 10.87
C MET A 130 3.57 -12.41 9.95
N ASP A 131 4.57 -13.27 9.72
CA ASP A 131 5.80 -12.88 9.01
C ASP A 131 5.51 -12.53 7.55
N GLY A 132 5.92 -11.33 7.12
CA GLY A 132 5.70 -10.83 5.77
C GLY A 132 4.29 -10.29 5.49
N PHE A 133 3.50 -10.06 6.54
CA PHE A 133 2.16 -9.50 6.44
C PHE A 133 1.97 -8.29 7.37
N SER A 134 1.14 -7.35 6.91
CA SER A 134 0.52 -6.34 7.79
C SER A 134 -0.88 -6.81 8.13
N SER A 135 -1.21 -6.95 9.41
CA SER A 135 -2.53 -7.41 9.85
C SER A 135 -3.32 -6.31 10.56
N LEU A 136 -4.63 -6.46 10.52
CA LEU A 136 -5.58 -5.66 11.29
C LEU A 136 -6.59 -6.60 11.92
N ILE A 137 -6.83 -6.43 13.23
CA ILE A 137 -7.89 -7.14 13.94
C ILE A 137 -9.08 -6.19 14.09
N VAL A 138 -10.27 -6.67 13.74
CA VAL A 138 -11.54 -5.97 13.93
C VAL A 138 -12.52 -6.87 14.66
N ASN A 139 -13.39 -6.27 15.46
CA ASN A 139 -14.48 -7.00 16.11
C ASN A 139 -15.63 -7.21 15.12
N ILE A 140 -16.24 -8.39 15.17
CA ILE A 140 -17.43 -8.80 14.44
C ILE A 140 -18.50 -9.29 15.41
N ASP A 141 -19.77 -9.13 15.05
CA ASP A 141 -20.92 -9.44 15.90
C ASP A 141 -21.25 -10.95 15.85
N GLU A 142 -20.28 -11.79 16.22
CA GLU A 142 -20.40 -13.24 16.18
C GLU A 142 -19.93 -13.86 17.53
N PRO A 143 -20.82 -14.52 18.31
CA PRO A 143 -20.55 -14.90 19.71
C PRO A 143 -19.37 -15.85 19.90
N ASN A 144 -19.15 -16.76 18.94
CA ASN A 144 -18.14 -17.81 19.03
C ASN A 144 -16.82 -17.46 18.34
N MET A 145 -16.80 -16.39 17.55
CA MET A 145 -15.63 -15.93 16.79
C MET A 145 -15.67 -14.40 16.62
N PRO A 146 -15.52 -13.63 17.71
CA PRO A 146 -15.79 -12.19 17.69
C PRO A 146 -14.70 -11.37 17.00
N LEU A 147 -13.61 -12.00 16.56
CA LEU A 147 -12.46 -11.31 15.97
C LEU A 147 -12.29 -11.74 14.52
N LEU A 148 -12.23 -10.77 13.63
CA LEU A 148 -11.85 -10.93 12.24
C LEU A 148 -10.46 -10.32 12.03
N VAL A 149 -9.55 -11.10 11.50
CA VAL A 149 -8.21 -10.65 11.12
C VAL A 149 -8.14 -10.52 9.61
N TYR A 150 -7.67 -9.35 9.16
CA TYR A 150 -7.39 -9.06 7.77
C TYR A 150 -5.88 -8.83 7.62
N ALA A 151 -5.21 -9.68 6.85
CA ALA A 151 -3.77 -9.63 6.65
C ALA A 151 -3.41 -9.39 5.18
N ILE A 152 -2.52 -8.43 4.94
CA ILE A 152 -2.05 -8.02 3.62
C ILE A 152 -0.58 -8.46 3.47
N SER A 153 -0.29 -9.29 2.48
CA SER A 153 1.06 -9.76 2.15
C SER A 153 1.92 -8.65 1.56
N HIS A 154 3.10 -8.41 2.14
CA HIS A 154 4.06 -7.41 1.63
C HIS A 154 4.64 -7.81 0.26
N GLN A 155 4.95 -9.09 0.06
CA GLN A 155 5.53 -9.60 -1.19
C GLN A 155 4.62 -9.34 -2.40
N ARG A 156 3.33 -9.66 -2.26
CA ARG A 156 2.38 -9.49 -3.36
C ARG A 156 1.96 -8.03 -3.58
N VAL A 157 2.23 -7.12 -2.63
CA VAL A 157 2.09 -5.67 -2.85
C VAL A 157 3.28 -5.14 -3.65
N GLN A 158 4.50 -5.59 -3.32
CA GLN A 158 5.72 -5.21 -4.05
C GLN A 158 5.69 -5.68 -5.51
N GLN A 159 5.26 -6.91 -5.78
CA GLN A 159 5.14 -7.46 -7.15
C GLN A 159 4.16 -6.73 -8.07
N ARG A 160 3.32 -5.81 -7.56
CA ARG A 160 2.42 -4.98 -8.39
C ARG A 160 2.96 -3.59 -8.67
N LEU A 161 3.95 -3.16 -7.88
CA LEU A 161 4.60 -1.86 -8.02
C LEU A 161 5.82 -1.94 -8.95
N GLU A 162 6.32 -3.16 -9.20
CA GLU A 162 7.24 -3.51 -10.29
C GLU A 162 6.48 -3.69 -11.62
#